data_AF-A0A0S7X278-F1
#
_entry.id   AF-A0A0S7X278-F1
#
_cell.length_a   1.000
_cell.length_b   1.000
_cell.length_c   1.000
_cell.angle_alpha   90.00
_cell.angle_beta   90.00
_cell.angle_gamma   90.00
#
_symmetry.space_group_name_H-M   'P 1'
#
loop_
_entity.id
_entity.type
_entity.pdbx_description
1 polymer ?
#
loop_
_entity_poly.entity_id
_entity_poly.type
_entity_poly.pdbx_seq_one_letter_code
_entity_poly.pdbx_strand_id
1 'polypeptide(L)'
;MVGIRNISCLAGVKELNNIQEYALKELTDEERKFIEKTKKAVEDYRQERSENFISFNDLIEVQRIWQKYSYLKPFQFSFDPAKKIPKVFQNQTAFIVWTTWRARHLVCQDDDVNGGSLAVAEVLGRRKPPFSKEVRMEAVEEFLKHLHSSYPDAEREIDFWEKHIFPYLEGKLEFKWELVKN
;
A
#
# COMPACT_ATOMS: atom_id res chain seq x y z
N MET A 1 5.00 21.91 -6.78
CA MET A 1 4.09 20.99 -6.05
C MET A 1 3.92 19.74 -6.88
N VAL A 2 4.67 18.69 -6.57
CA VAL A 2 4.49 17.38 -7.20
C VAL A 2 3.29 16.75 -6.50
N GLY A 3 2.16 16.69 -7.18
CA GLY A 3 0.96 16.05 -6.67
C GLY A 3 1.29 14.60 -6.36
N ILE A 4 1.14 14.22 -5.09
CA ILE A 4 1.06 12.83 -4.66
C ILE A 4 -0.14 12.24 -5.39
N ARG A 5 0.08 11.66 -6.58
CA ARG A 5 -0.94 10.91 -7.29
C ARG A 5 -1.23 9.69 -6.45
N ASN A 6 -2.37 9.74 -5.78
CA ASN A 6 -2.88 8.67 -4.95
C ASN A 6 -3.01 7.41 -5.84
N ILE A 7 -2.28 6.34 -5.53
CA ILE A 7 -2.26 5.09 -6.32
C ILE A 7 -3.67 4.50 -6.49
N SER A 8 -4.63 4.94 -5.67
CA SER A 8 -6.05 4.64 -5.75
C SER A 8 -6.79 5.23 -6.96
N CYS A 9 -6.27 6.25 -7.66
CA CYS A 9 -7.00 6.92 -8.76
C CYS A 9 -7.08 6.13 -10.07
N LEU A 10 -6.43 4.96 -10.14
CA LEU A 10 -6.51 4.01 -11.26
C LEU A 10 -7.40 2.79 -10.96
N ALA A 11 -8.05 2.75 -9.78
CA ALA A 11 -8.81 1.59 -9.34
C ALA A 11 -10.23 1.58 -9.96
N GLY A 12 -10.60 0.47 -10.61
CA GLY A 12 -11.96 0.27 -11.10
C GLY A 12 -12.97 0.04 -9.96
N VAL A 13 -14.27 0.15 -10.25
CA VAL A 13 -15.38 -0.03 -9.28
C VAL A 13 -15.27 -1.34 -8.48
N LYS A 14 -14.78 -2.41 -9.12
CA LYS A 14 -14.59 -3.73 -8.49
C LYS A 14 -13.53 -3.70 -7.38
N GLU A 15 -12.43 -2.98 -7.56
CA GLU A 15 -11.39 -2.85 -6.54
C GLU A 15 -11.86 -2.02 -5.35
N LEU A 16 -12.64 -0.97 -5.60
CA LEU A 16 -13.25 -0.17 -4.54
C LEU A 16 -14.23 -1.01 -3.71
N ASN A 17 -15.04 -1.85 -4.34
CA ASN A 17 -15.96 -2.74 -3.63
C ASN A 17 -15.22 -3.77 -2.77
N ASN A 18 -14.14 -4.37 -3.27
CA ASN A 18 -13.33 -5.31 -2.48
C ASN A 18 -12.70 -4.64 -1.24
N ILE A 19 -12.18 -3.41 -1.39
CA ILE A 19 -11.65 -2.65 -0.25
C ILE A 19 -12.77 -2.35 0.75
N GLN A 20 -13.95 -1.94 0.28
CA GLN A 20 -15.08 -1.67 1.14
C GLN A 20 -15.52 -2.92 1.91
N GLU A 21 -15.67 -4.07 1.25
CA GLU A 21 -16.08 -5.32 1.90
C GLU A 21 -15.08 -5.79 2.97
N TYR A 22 -13.78 -5.70 2.69
CA TYR A 22 -12.74 -6.08 3.65
C TYR A 22 -12.63 -5.08 4.80
N ALA A 23 -12.54 -3.79 4.49
CA ALA A 23 -12.41 -2.76 5.51
C ALA A 23 -13.64 -2.68 6.42
N LEU A 24 -14.86 -2.93 5.93
CA LEU A 24 -16.07 -2.98 6.75
C LEU A 24 -15.98 -3.98 7.93
N LYS A 25 -15.23 -5.08 7.76
CA LYS A 25 -15.01 -6.08 8.82
C LYS A 25 -13.99 -5.61 9.87
N GLU A 26 -13.08 -4.72 9.47
CA GLU A 26 -11.97 -4.22 10.28
C GLU A 26 -12.23 -2.81 10.87
N LEU A 27 -13.34 -2.15 10.50
CA LEU A 27 -13.75 -0.86 11.07
C LEU A 27 -14.02 -0.99 12.57
N THR A 28 -13.67 0.04 13.34
CA THR A 28 -14.19 0.17 14.71
C THR A 28 -15.70 0.44 14.69
N ASP A 29 -16.36 0.27 15.84
CA ASP A 29 -17.80 0.56 15.95
C ASP A 29 -18.12 2.03 15.64
N GLU A 30 -17.25 2.96 16.02
CA GLU A 30 -17.39 4.39 15.71
C GLU A 30 -17.23 4.66 14.21
N GLU A 31 -16.19 4.11 13.59
CA GLU A 31 -15.93 4.27 12.15
C GLU A 31 -17.07 3.64 11.33
N ARG A 32 -17.59 2.49 11.76
CA ARG A 32 -18.73 1.83 11.12
C ARG A 32 -19.99 2.69 11.21
N LYS A 33 -20.34 3.18 12.39
CA LYS A 33 -21.50 4.09 12.59
C LYS A 33 -21.37 5.34 11.74
N PHE A 34 -20.17 5.91 11.67
CA PHE A 34 -19.90 7.07 10.83
C PHE A 34 -20.10 6.76 9.34
N ILE A 35 -19.49 5.68 8.82
CA ILE A 35 -19.65 5.27 7.41
C ILE A 35 -21.12 4.98 7.08
N GLU A 36 -21.87 4.31 7.95
CA GLU A 36 -23.29 4.03 7.76
C GLU A 36 -24.14 5.31 7.74
N LYS A 37 -23.89 6.24 8.67
CA LYS A 37 -24.54 7.55 8.70
C LYS A 37 -24.29 8.32 7.41
N THR A 38 -23.05 8.35 6.94
CA THR A 38 -22.65 9.06 5.72
C THR A 38 -23.26 8.42 4.47
N LYS A 39 -23.28 7.08 4.38
CA LYS A 39 -23.98 6.34 3.31
C LYS A 39 -25.47 6.66 3.28
N LYS A 40 -26.12 6.69 4.44
CA LYS A 40 -27.54 7.03 4.55
C LYS A 40 -27.83 8.45 4.08
N ALA A 41 -27.01 9.43 4.50
CA ALA A 41 -27.17 10.82 4.07
C ALA A 41 -27.05 10.98 2.54
N VAL A 42 -26.09 10.27 1.92
CA VAL A 42 -25.94 10.27 0.45
C VAL A 42 -27.16 9.65 -0.24
N GLU A 43 -27.67 8.53 0.27
CA GLU A 43 -28.82 7.85 -0.33
C GLU A 43 -30.13 8.65 -0.15
N ASP A 44 -30.34 9.24 1.03
CA ASP A 44 -31.50 10.09 1.30
C ASP A 44 -31.50 11.33 0.39
N TYR A 45 -30.33 11.93 0.13
CA TYR A 45 -30.19 13.01 -0.85
C TYR A 45 -30.50 12.54 -2.28
N ARG A 46 -29.93 11.40 -2.70
CA ARG A 46 -30.14 10.84 -4.05
C ARG A 46 -31.59 10.47 -4.33
N GLN A 47 -32.33 10.04 -3.31
CA GLN A 47 -33.75 9.67 -3.40
C GLN A 47 -34.69 10.85 -3.11
N GLU A 48 -34.17 12.08 -3.04
CA GLU A 48 -34.94 13.30 -2.77
C GLU A 48 -35.72 13.26 -1.44
N ARG A 49 -35.27 12.43 -0.48
CA ARG A 49 -35.82 12.36 0.88
C ARG A 49 -35.25 13.43 1.80
N SER A 50 -34.13 14.04 1.41
CA SER A 50 -33.49 15.14 2.12
C SER A 50 -32.76 16.06 1.15
N GLU A 51 -32.76 17.37 1.43
CA GLU A 51 -31.89 18.33 0.74
C GLU A 51 -30.47 18.38 1.35
N ASN A 52 -30.29 17.76 2.52
CA ASN A 52 -29.00 17.74 3.20
C ASN A 52 -28.09 16.68 2.58
N PHE A 53 -26.91 17.13 2.11
CA PHE A 53 -25.83 16.24 1.71
C PHE A 53 -24.77 16.13 2.82
N ILE A 54 -23.77 15.29 2.59
CA ILE A 54 -22.61 15.16 3.48
C ILE A 54 -21.72 16.40 3.38
N SER A 55 -21.10 16.78 4.49
CA SER A 55 -20.21 17.94 4.51
C SER A 55 -18.85 17.62 3.89
N PHE A 56 -18.07 18.66 3.56
CA PHE A 56 -16.68 18.47 3.14
C PHE A 56 -15.82 17.78 4.22
N ASN A 57 -16.09 18.04 5.49
CA ASN A 57 -15.41 17.35 6.60
C ASN A 57 -15.77 15.86 6.65
N ASP A 58 -17.03 15.52 6.36
CA ASP A 58 -17.44 14.11 6.27
C ASP A 58 -16.71 13.41 5.12
N LEU A 59 -16.55 14.06 3.97
CA LEU A 59 -15.75 13.54 2.86
C LEU A 59 -14.29 13.30 3.23
N ILE A 60 -13.66 14.26 3.91
CA ILE A 60 -12.27 14.12 4.40
C ILE A 60 -12.16 12.92 5.35
N GLU A 61 -13.09 12.79 6.29
CA GLU A 61 -13.06 11.73 7.28
C GLU A 61 -13.29 10.35 6.64
N VAL A 62 -14.23 10.24 5.70
CA VAL A 62 -14.42 9.03 4.89
C VAL A 62 -13.12 8.68 4.15
N GLN A 63 -12.47 9.65 3.51
CA GLN A 63 -11.20 9.42 2.82
C GLN A 63 -10.11 8.96 3.79
N ARG A 64 -10.02 9.54 4.99
CA ARG A 64 -9.07 9.18 6.02
C ARG A 64 -9.26 7.72 6.49
N ILE A 65 -10.51 7.32 6.73
CA ILE A 65 -10.85 5.93 7.10
C ILE A 65 -10.46 4.98 5.96
N TRP A 66 -10.81 5.27 4.71
CA TRP A 66 -10.41 4.39 3.60
C TRP A 66 -8.89 4.33 3.40
N GLN A 67 -8.18 5.43 3.62
CA GLN A 67 -6.72 5.44 3.60
C GLN A 67 -6.13 4.57 4.71
N LYS A 68 -6.71 4.61 5.92
CA LYS A 68 -6.31 3.77 7.05
C LYS A 68 -6.36 2.28 6.67
N TYR A 69 -7.39 1.85 5.96
CA TYR A 69 -7.59 0.44 5.57
C TYR A 69 -7.11 0.09 4.15
N SER A 70 -6.42 1.01 3.48
CA SER A 70 -5.94 0.81 2.11
C SER A 70 -5.01 -0.40 1.94
N TYR A 71 -4.32 -0.80 3.02
CA TYR A 71 -3.45 -1.97 3.06
C TYR A 71 -4.20 -3.31 2.91
N LEU A 72 -5.51 -3.35 3.16
CA LEU A 72 -6.32 -4.56 2.97
C LEU A 72 -6.57 -4.86 1.49
N LYS A 73 -6.29 -3.90 0.59
CA LYS A 73 -6.43 -4.09 -0.86
C LYS A 73 -5.37 -5.08 -1.35
N PRO A 74 -5.72 -6.14 -2.09
CA PRO A 74 -4.73 -6.95 -2.78
C PRO A 74 -3.98 -6.11 -3.83
N PHE A 75 -2.66 -6.30 -3.92
CA PHE A 75 -1.84 -5.70 -4.97
C PHE A 75 -2.14 -6.36 -6.30
N GLN A 76 -2.59 -5.59 -7.29
CA GLN A 76 -2.96 -6.14 -8.60
C GLN A 76 -1.86 -5.97 -9.64
N PHE A 77 -1.73 -6.95 -10.53
CA PHE A 77 -0.71 -7.00 -11.56
C PHE A 77 -1.33 -7.25 -12.93
N SER A 78 -0.95 -6.43 -13.91
CA SER A 78 -1.34 -6.60 -15.33
C SER A 78 -0.50 -7.64 -16.06
N PHE A 79 0.47 -8.25 -15.38
CA PHE A 79 1.37 -9.26 -15.90
C PHE A 79 1.57 -10.35 -14.85
N ASP A 80 2.04 -11.52 -15.29
CA ASP A 80 2.38 -12.65 -14.43
C ASP A 80 3.76 -12.46 -13.76
N PRO A 81 3.85 -12.18 -12.43
CA PRO A 81 5.12 -11.96 -11.76
C PRO A 81 6.03 -13.18 -11.78
N ALA A 82 5.46 -14.40 -11.75
CA ALA A 82 6.23 -15.64 -11.80
C ALA A 82 7.01 -15.77 -13.11
N LYS A 83 6.51 -15.18 -14.19
CA LYS A 83 7.17 -15.17 -15.51
C LYS A 83 8.06 -13.95 -15.71
N LYS A 84 7.62 -12.77 -15.27
CA LYS A 84 8.32 -11.49 -15.55
C LYS A 84 9.47 -11.18 -14.59
N ILE A 85 9.32 -11.53 -13.32
CA ILE A 85 10.31 -11.26 -12.27
C ILE A 85 10.56 -12.53 -11.41
N PRO A 86 10.94 -13.66 -12.02
CA PRO A 86 10.95 -14.97 -11.36
C PRO A 86 11.81 -15.02 -10.09
N LYS A 87 13.00 -14.39 -10.12
CA LYS A 87 13.92 -14.36 -8.96
C LYS A 87 13.31 -13.61 -7.77
N VAL A 88 12.67 -12.47 -8.04
CA VAL A 88 11.99 -11.67 -7.01
C VAL A 88 10.77 -12.44 -6.51
N PHE A 89 9.95 -12.99 -7.40
CA PHE A 89 8.73 -13.72 -7.06
C PHE A 89 8.98 -14.95 -6.16
N GLN A 90 10.07 -15.67 -6.40
CA GLN A 90 10.45 -16.84 -5.60
C GLN A 90 10.92 -16.49 -4.18
N ASN A 91 11.26 -15.24 -3.91
CA ASN A 91 11.69 -14.76 -2.61
C ASN A 91 10.60 -13.88 -1.99
N GLN A 92 9.92 -14.38 -0.95
CA GLN A 92 8.78 -13.68 -0.34
C GLN A 92 9.13 -12.26 0.13
N THR A 93 10.28 -12.07 0.80
CA THR A 93 10.72 -10.75 1.27
C THR A 93 10.95 -9.81 0.09
N ALA A 94 11.70 -10.26 -0.92
CA ALA A 94 11.95 -9.46 -2.12
C ALA A 94 10.64 -9.12 -2.85
N PHE A 95 9.72 -10.07 -2.95
CA PHE A 95 8.45 -9.85 -3.61
C PHE A 95 7.57 -8.83 -2.89
N ILE A 96 7.52 -8.85 -1.55
CA ILE A 96 6.81 -7.84 -0.75
C ILE A 96 7.42 -6.46 -0.99
N VAL A 97 8.74 -6.32 -0.83
CA VAL A 97 9.46 -5.05 -1.03
C VAL A 97 9.20 -4.51 -2.43
N TRP A 98 9.42 -5.32 -3.45
CA TRP A 98 9.23 -4.96 -4.85
C TRP A 98 7.79 -4.48 -5.11
N THR A 99 6.82 -5.24 -4.60
CA THR A 99 5.39 -4.98 -4.84
C THR A 99 4.91 -3.71 -4.17
N THR A 100 5.36 -3.44 -2.95
CA THR A 100 4.99 -2.24 -2.20
C THR A 100 5.72 -1.01 -2.73
N TRP A 101 7.01 -1.15 -3.10
CA TRP A 101 7.82 -0.04 -3.59
C TRP A 101 7.50 0.38 -5.03
N ARG A 102 7.11 -0.56 -5.91
CA ARG A 102 6.90 -0.27 -7.35
C ARG A 102 6.02 0.94 -7.63
N ALA A 103 5.06 1.22 -6.74
CA ALA A 103 4.13 2.31 -6.93
C ALA A 103 4.77 3.70 -6.73
N ARG A 104 5.86 3.82 -5.94
CA ARG A 104 6.74 4.99 -5.92
C ARG A 104 7.68 5.03 -7.12
N HIS A 105 8.09 3.86 -7.64
CA HIS A 105 9.04 3.73 -8.73
C HIS A 105 8.45 3.97 -10.14
N LEU A 106 7.11 3.96 -10.32
CA LEU A 106 6.47 4.34 -11.60
C LEU A 106 6.78 5.78 -12.09
N VAL A 107 7.64 6.52 -11.38
CA VAL A 107 8.11 7.87 -11.69
C VAL A 107 9.58 7.90 -12.17
N CYS A 108 10.38 6.85 -11.93
CA CYS A 108 11.83 6.84 -12.20
C CYS A 108 12.18 5.61 -13.07
N GLN A 109 12.62 5.81 -14.31
CA GLN A 109 12.76 4.72 -15.29
C GLN A 109 14.07 3.91 -15.15
N ASP A 110 15.00 4.33 -14.30
CA ASP A 110 16.38 3.80 -14.25
C ASP A 110 16.76 3.09 -12.93
N ASP A 111 15.84 2.89 -11.97
CA ASP A 111 16.20 2.17 -10.74
C ASP A 111 16.16 0.64 -10.89
N ASP A 112 17.15 -0.04 -10.31
CA ASP A 112 17.17 -1.50 -10.19
C ASP A 112 16.38 -1.97 -8.96
N VAL A 113 15.05 -1.81 -9.01
CA VAL A 113 14.15 -2.27 -7.94
C VAL A 113 14.24 -3.78 -7.72
N ASN A 114 14.57 -4.56 -8.77
CA ASN A 114 14.77 -6.00 -8.64
C ASN A 114 15.98 -6.30 -7.75
N GLY A 115 17.13 -5.69 -8.06
CA GLY A 115 18.37 -5.84 -7.30
C GLY A 115 18.21 -5.36 -5.86
N GLY A 116 17.65 -4.16 -5.66
CA GLY A 116 17.42 -3.63 -4.32
C GLY A 116 16.53 -4.54 -3.47
N SER A 117 15.44 -5.06 -4.05
CA SER A 117 14.51 -5.96 -3.33
C SER A 117 15.18 -7.27 -2.92
N LEU A 118 16.07 -7.80 -3.77
CA LEU A 118 16.84 -9.01 -3.46
C LEU A 118 17.90 -8.73 -2.39
N ALA A 119 18.59 -7.58 -2.44
CA ALA A 119 19.57 -7.17 -1.44
C ALA A 119 18.94 -7.06 -0.04
N VAL A 120 17.74 -6.47 0.05
CA VAL A 120 16.95 -6.44 1.30
C VAL A 120 16.67 -7.85 1.81
N ALA A 121 16.29 -8.76 0.91
CA ALA A 121 16.02 -10.13 1.29
C ALA A 121 17.26 -10.86 1.80
N GLU A 122 18.46 -10.52 1.34
CA GLU A 122 19.72 -11.05 1.88
C GLU A 122 19.98 -10.55 3.30
N VAL A 123 19.76 -9.26 3.57
CA VAL A 123 19.90 -8.66 4.91
C VAL A 123 18.92 -9.29 5.89
N LEU A 124 17.65 -9.37 5.50
CA LEU A 124 16.57 -9.81 6.39
C LEU A 124 16.43 -11.34 6.45
N GLY A 125 16.84 -12.08 5.43
CA GLY A 125 16.58 -13.53 5.30
C GLY A 125 17.20 -14.40 6.39
N ARG A 126 18.17 -13.87 7.14
CA ARG A 126 18.82 -14.55 8.28
C ARG A 126 18.26 -14.12 9.64
N ARG A 127 17.33 -13.18 9.67
CA ARG A 127 16.86 -12.49 10.87
C ARG A 127 15.38 -12.80 11.09
N LYS A 128 14.96 -12.93 12.35
CA LYS A 128 13.54 -13.10 12.69
C LYS A 128 12.91 -11.74 12.99
N PRO A 129 11.70 -11.45 12.47
CA PRO A 129 10.95 -10.27 12.88
C PRO A 129 10.49 -10.41 14.36
N PRO A 130 10.27 -9.30 15.08
CA PRO A 130 10.40 -7.92 14.62
C PRO A 130 11.86 -7.49 14.45
N PHE A 131 12.14 -6.68 13.43
CA PHE A 131 13.49 -6.23 13.12
C PHE A 131 13.88 -5.04 13.99
N SER A 132 15.11 -5.03 14.52
CA SER A 132 15.63 -3.88 15.27
C SER A 132 15.82 -2.67 14.35
N LYS A 133 15.98 -1.47 14.93
CA LYS A 133 16.17 -0.24 14.17
C LYS A 133 17.40 -0.35 13.25
N GLU A 134 18.49 -0.90 13.75
CA GLU A 134 19.74 -1.07 13.00
C GLU A 134 19.55 -2.00 11.80
N VAL A 135 18.83 -3.11 12.01
CA VAL A 135 18.51 -4.08 10.95
C VAL A 135 17.65 -3.45 9.85
N ARG A 136 16.68 -2.63 10.26
CA ARG A 136 15.78 -1.93 9.33
C ARG A 136 16.54 -0.90 8.52
N MET A 137 17.40 -0.11 9.16
CA MET A 137 18.24 0.88 8.49
C MET A 137 19.18 0.22 7.48
N GLU A 138 19.88 -0.85 7.86
CA GLU A 138 20.75 -1.63 6.96
C GLU A 138 19.98 -2.14 5.74
N ALA A 139 18.77 -2.66 5.92
CA ALA A 139 17.93 -3.11 4.81
C ALA A 139 17.55 -1.95 3.86
N VAL A 140 17.19 -0.78 4.40
CA VAL A 140 16.87 0.41 3.59
C VAL A 140 18.12 0.91 2.85
N GLU A 141 19.27 0.97 3.52
CA GLU A 141 20.54 1.37 2.89
C GLU A 141 20.91 0.46 1.73
N GLU A 142 20.85 -0.86 1.92
CA GLU A 142 21.14 -1.82 0.84
C GLU A 142 20.15 -1.67 -0.31
N PHE A 143 18.87 -1.40 -0.04
CA PHE A 143 17.90 -1.13 -1.09
C PHE A 143 18.27 0.10 -1.92
N LEU A 144 18.61 1.21 -1.24
CA LEU A 144 18.87 2.50 -1.88
C LEU A 144 20.13 2.50 -2.75
N LYS A 145 21.13 1.66 -2.46
CA LYS A 145 22.32 1.49 -3.31
C LYS A 145 21.99 1.02 -4.74
N HIS A 146 20.85 0.37 -4.91
CA HIS A 146 20.37 -0.10 -6.21
C HIS A 146 19.43 0.89 -6.91
N LEU A 147 19.08 2.00 -6.27
CA LEU A 147 18.33 3.08 -6.89
C LEU A 147 19.26 4.16 -7.40
N HIS A 148 18.77 5.02 -8.30
CA HIS A 148 19.54 6.15 -8.78
C HIS A 148 19.88 7.12 -7.64
N SER A 149 20.98 7.87 -7.77
CA SER A 149 21.51 8.77 -6.73
C SER A 149 20.60 9.94 -6.30
N SER A 150 19.42 10.06 -6.90
CA SER A 150 18.41 11.08 -6.58
C SER A 150 17.53 10.74 -5.37
N TYR A 151 17.61 9.51 -4.85
CA TYR A 151 16.87 9.15 -3.65
C TYR A 151 17.54 9.72 -2.39
N PRO A 152 16.74 10.22 -1.43
CA PRO A 152 17.27 10.69 -0.16
C PRO A 152 17.87 9.52 0.64
N ASP A 153 18.72 9.83 1.60
CA ASP A 153 19.37 8.86 2.47
C ASP A 153 18.38 7.94 3.22
N ALA A 154 18.91 6.85 3.79
CA ALA A 154 18.09 5.88 4.50
C ALA A 154 17.33 6.50 5.69
N GLU A 155 17.87 7.53 6.34
CA GLU A 155 17.20 8.21 7.47
C GLU A 155 15.91 8.90 7.04
N ARG A 156 15.85 9.41 5.81
CA ARG A 156 14.64 10.03 5.26
C ARG A 156 13.66 9.02 4.67
N GLU A 157 14.14 7.86 4.26
CA GLU A 157 13.32 6.81 3.65
C GLU A 157 12.77 5.81 4.68
N ILE A 158 13.37 5.72 5.86
CA ILE A 158 12.96 4.76 6.90
C ILE A 158 11.50 4.94 7.31
N ASP A 159 11.01 6.18 7.43
CA ASP A 159 9.62 6.47 7.81
C ASP A 159 8.61 5.85 6.83
N PHE A 160 8.93 5.88 5.53
CA PHE A 160 8.11 5.24 4.52
C PHE A 160 8.11 3.72 4.72
N TRP A 161 9.29 3.13 4.89
CA TRP A 161 9.45 1.68 5.07
C TRP A 161 8.75 1.18 6.33
N GLU A 162 8.86 1.88 7.45
CA GLU A 162 8.19 1.54 8.71
C GLU A 162 6.67 1.59 8.59
N LYS A 163 6.16 2.52 7.78
CA LYS A 163 4.71 2.66 7.59
C LYS A 163 4.15 1.69 6.56
N HIS A 164 4.92 1.35 5.53
CA HIS A 164 4.36 0.71 4.34
C HIS A 164 4.96 -0.66 4.00
N ILE A 165 6.21 -0.95 4.36
CA ILE A 165 6.89 -2.20 3.96
C ILE A 165 7.07 -3.13 5.16
N PHE A 166 7.71 -2.67 6.24
CA PHE A 166 7.98 -3.50 7.41
C PHE A 166 6.73 -4.13 8.04
N PRO A 167 5.56 -3.46 8.09
CA PRO A 167 4.36 -4.10 8.63
C PRO A 167 3.97 -5.40 7.90
N TYR A 168 4.18 -5.49 6.58
CA TYR A 168 3.97 -6.74 5.83
C TYR A 168 5.08 -7.77 6.11
N LEU A 169 6.34 -7.32 6.14
CA LEU A 169 7.49 -8.21 6.41
C LEU A 169 7.49 -8.79 7.83
N GLU A 170 6.90 -8.08 8.78
CA GLU A 170 6.74 -8.52 10.18
C GLU A 170 5.42 -9.27 10.42
N GLY A 171 4.60 -9.49 9.39
CA GLY A 171 3.32 -10.18 9.50
C GLY A 171 2.23 -9.43 10.29
N LYS A 172 2.43 -8.13 10.55
CA LYS A 172 1.41 -7.26 11.16
C LYS A 172 0.27 -6.98 10.18
N LEU A 173 0.60 -6.90 8.89
CA LEU A 173 -0.35 -6.77 7.80
C LEU A 173 -0.26 -8.00 6.88
N GLU A 174 -1.41 -8.46 6.40
CA GLU A 174 -1.48 -9.59 5.47
C GLU A 174 -1.11 -9.14 4.05
N PHE A 175 -0.13 -9.79 3.42
CA PHE A 175 0.24 -9.49 2.04
C PHE A 175 -0.61 -10.31 1.06
N LYS A 176 -1.42 -9.62 0.25
CA LYS A 176 -2.27 -10.23 -0.80
C LYS A 176 -1.95 -9.64 -2.16
N TRP A 177 -1.99 -10.47 -3.19
CA TRP A 177 -1.83 -10.02 -4.57
C TRP A 177 -2.67 -10.85 -5.55
N GLU A 178 -3.00 -10.26 -6.69
CA GLU A 178 -3.83 -10.88 -7.74
C GLU A 178 -3.35 -10.53 -9.16
N LEU A 179 -3.62 -11.43 -10.11
CA LEU A 179 -3.48 -11.19 -11.54
C LEU A 179 -4.76 -10.59 -12.11
N VAL A 180 -4.63 -9.49 -12.86
CA VAL A 180 -5.74 -8.95 -13.65
C VAL A 180 -6.02 -9.94 -14.79
N LYS A 181 -7.19 -10.57 -14.75
CA LYS A 181 -7.70 -11.38 -15.87
C LYS A 181 -8.26 -10.42 -16.92
N ASN A 182 -7.57 -10.29 -18.05
CA ASN A 182 -8.09 -9.62 -19.25
C ASN A 182 -9.13 -10.50 -19.93
#